data_AF-A0A7W8VB54-F1
#
_entry.id   AF-A0A7W8VB54-F1
#
_cell.length_a   1.000
_cell.length_b   1.000
_cell.length_c   1.000
_cell.angle_alpha   90.00
_cell.angle_beta   90.00
_cell.angle_gamma   90.00
#
_symmetry.space_group_name_H-M   'P 1'
#
loop_
_entity.id
_entity.type
_entity.pdbx_description
1 polymer ?
#
loop_
_entity_poly.entity_id
_entity_poly.type
_entity_poly.pdbx_seq_one_letter_code
_entity_poly.pdbx_strand_id
1 'polypeptide(L)'
;MKQQTLAMAADQGAGFETRRKRTRRDEFLDTMNAIVPWAELCAVVEPYYPKRGNGRPPIGLERMLRIHLIQHWFNLADFACEVSVAAATS
;
A
#
# COMPACT_ATOMS: atom_id res chain seq x y z
N MET A 1 16.44 46.49 27.66
CA MET A 1 15.96 46.49 26.26
C MET A 1 17.16 46.83 25.38
N LYS A 2 17.64 46.09 24.40
CA LYS A 2 17.14 44.97 23.57
C LYS A 2 18.32 44.02 23.30
N GLN A 3 18.13 42.71 23.43
CA GLN A 3 19.06 41.74 22.84
C GLN A 3 18.81 41.73 21.32
N GLN A 4 19.87 41.91 20.54
CA GLN A 4 19.85 41.75 19.08
C GLN A 4 20.08 40.27 18.78
N THR A 5 19.00 39.57 18.42
CA THR A 5 19.06 38.22 17.86
C THR A 5 19.43 38.31 16.39
N LEU A 6 20.69 37.97 16.09
CA LEU A 6 21.16 37.65 14.74
C LEU A 6 20.67 36.25 14.37
N ALA A 7 19.47 36.18 13.81
CA ALA A 7 18.98 35.01 13.08
C ALA A 7 18.28 35.47 11.80
N MET A 8 18.96 36.30 11.01
CA MET A 8 18.66 36.47 9.59
C MET A 8 19.60 35.55 8.80
N ALA A 9 19.21 34.29 8.75
CA ALA A 9 19.57 33.39 7.65
C ALA A 9 18.30 32.59 7.37
N ALA A 10 17.33 33.27 6.75
CA ALA A 10 16.27 32.61 6.01
C ALA A 10 16.91 31.99 4.77
N ASP A 11 17.63 30.88 4.97
CA ASP A 11 18.01 29.98 3.90
C ASP A 11 16.76 29.22 3.49
N GLN A 12 16.08 29.81 2.51
CA GLN A 12 15.52 29.14 1.35
C GLN A 12 14.74 27.86 1.63
N GLY A 13 13.41 27.96 1.47
CA GLY A 13 12.49 26.82 1.39
C GLY A 13 12.78 25.86 0.25
N ALA A 14 13.81 25.03 0.40
CA ALA A 14 14.13 23.91 -0.48
C ALA A 14 15.01 22.92 0.31
N GLY A 15 14.48 21.77 0.76
CA GLY A 15 15.39 20.80 1.39
C GLY A 15 14.84 19.48 1.92
N PHE A 16 13.54 19.33 2.13
CA PHE A 16 12.97 18.02 2.55
C PHE A 16 11.79 17.56 1.71
N GLU A 17 11.67 18.08 0.49
CA GLU A 17 11.03 17.32 -0.57
C GLU A 17 11.97 16.19 -0.97
N THR A 18 12.13 15.25 -0.05
CA THR A 18 12.62 13.93 -0.35
C THR A 18 11.71 13.41 -1.45
N ARG A 19 12.15 13.57 -2.70
CA ARG A 19 11.66 12.81 -3.84
C ARG A 19 11.80 11.35 -3.43
N ARG A 20 10.79 10.80 -2.73
CA ARG A 20 10.78 9.41 -2.29
C ARG A 20 10.99 8.61 -3.55
N LYS A 21 12.17 8.01 -3.65
CA LYS A 21 12.51 7.15 -4.76
C LYS A 21 11.42 6.08 -4.76
N ARG A 22 10.64 6.01 -5.84
CA ARG A 22 9.54 5.05 -5.98
C ARG A 22 10.09 3.69 -5.60
N THR A 23 9.53 3.07 -4.57
CA THR A 23 10.05 1.80 -4.11
C THR A 23 9.53 0.71 -5.05
N ARG A 24 10.24 -0.42 -5.15
CA ARG A 24 9.73 -1.59 -5.91
C ARG A 24 8.34 -2.03 -5.42
N ARG A 25 8.02 -1.78 -4.15
CA ARG A 25 6.68 -2.05 -3.58
C ARG A 25 5.62 -1.13 -4.18
N ASP A 26 5.94 0.15 -4.34
CA ASP A 26 5.01 1.12 -4.95
C ASP A 26 4.75 0.79 -6.42
N GLU A 27 5.80 0.45 -7.18
CA GLU A 27 5.67 0.03 -8.59
C GLU A 27 4.84 -1.25 -8.74
N PHE A 28 5.04 -2.22 -7.84
CA PHE A 28 4.25 -3.43 -7.79
C PHE A 28 2.78 -3.12 -7.51
N LEU A 29 2.49 -2.32 -6.47
CA LEU A 29 1.11 -1.92 -6.13
C LEU A 29 0.42 -1.17 -7.27
N ASP A 30 1.13 -0.28 -7.97
CA ASP A 30 0.59 0.44 -9.12
C ASP A 30 0.29 -0.50 -10.30
N THR A 31 1.21 -1.42 -10.57
CA THR A 31 1.04 -2.44 -11.61
C THR A 31 -0.20 -3.28 -11.32
N MET A 32 -0.37 -3.73 -10.07
CA MET A 32 -1.54 -4.51 -9.68
C MET A 32 -2.84 -3.71 -9.76
N ASN A 33 -2.81 -2.43 -9.35
CA ASN A 33 -3.97 -1.57 -9.47
C ASN A 33 -4.43 -1.42 -10.94
N ALA A 34 -3.49 -1.46 -11.89
CA ALA A 34 -3.77 -1.40 -13.32
C ALA A 34 -4.27 -2.73 -13.92
N ILE A 35 -3.76 -3.87 -13.45
CA ILE A 35 -4.08 -5.18 -14.06
C ILE A 35 -5.37 -5.76 -13.47
N VAL A 36 -5.66 -5.49 -12.19
CA VAL A 36 -6.76 -6.13 -11.47
C VAL A 36 -8.08 -5.43 -11.79
N PRO A 37 -9.10 -6.14 -12.32
CA PRO A 37 -10.40 -5.56 -12.63
C PRO A 37 -11.24 -5.40 -11.34
N TRP A 38 -10.93 -4.38 -10.54
CA TRP A 38 -11.53 -4.16 -9.22
C TRP A 38 -13.05 -4.06 -9.23
N ALA A 39 -13.62 -3.38 -10.22
CA ALA A 39 -15.06 -3.18 -10.34
C ALA A 39 -15.80 -4.50 -10.57
N GLU A 40 -15.30 -5.33 -11.49
CA GLU A 40 -15.87 -6.64 -11.82
C GLU A 40 -15.74 -7.60 -10.64
N LEU A 41 -14.58 -7.62 -9.97
CA LEU A 41 -14.37 -8.43 -8.78
C LEU A 41 -15.30 -8.01 -7.64
N CYS A 42 -15.50 -6.71 -7.42
CA CYS A 42 -16.45 -6.24 -6.43
C CYS A 42 -17.88 -6.70 -6.77
N ALA A 43 -18.30 -6.63 -8.04
CA ALA A 43 -19.63 -7.06 -8.46
C ALA A 43 -19.87 -8.57 -8.23
N VAL A 44 -18.85 -9.40 -8.43
CA VAL A 44 -18.94 -10.85 -8.17
C VAL A 44 -19.02 -11.16 -6.67
N VAL A 45 -18.32 -10.39 -5.84
CA VAL A 45 -18.25 -10.64 -4.38
C VAL A 45 -19.41 -9.96 -3.62
N GLU A 46 -19.96 -8.87 -4.15
CA GLU A 46 -21.07 -8.12 -3.56
C GLU A 46 -22.27 -8.99 -3.09
N PRO A 47 -22.78 -9.98 -3.85
CA PRO A 47 -23.90 -10.81 -3.39
C PRO A 47 -23.56 -11.67 -2.15
N TYR A 48 -22.28 -11.98 -1.93
CA TYR A 48 -21.80 -12.75 -0.79
C TYR A 48 -21.34 -11.86 0.37
N TYR A 49 -21.10 -10.57 0.12
CA TYR A 49 -20.61 -9.66 1.14
C TYR A 49 -21.75 -9.18 2.02
N PRO A 50 -21.66 -9.38 3.36
CA PRO A 50 -22.72 -8.98 4.26
C PRO A 50 -22.97 -7.48 4.16
N LYS A 51 -24.21 -7.12 3.83
CA LYS A 51 -24.65 -5.73 3.73
C LYS A 51 -24.64 -5.10 5.12
N ARG A 52 -24.36 -3.79 5.16
CA ARG A 52 -24.31 -2.96 6.37
C ARG A 52 -25.51 -3.27 7.30
N GLY A 53 -25.24 -3.75 8.51
CA GLY A 53 -26.22 -3.84 9.60
C GLY A 53 -26.07 -2.69 10.62
N ASN A 54 -26.80 -2.75 11.75
CA ASN A 54 -26.81 -1.75 12.85
C ASN A 54 -25.51 -1.69 13.71
N GLY A 55 -24.38 -2.14 13.17
CA GLY A 55 -23.10 -2.22 13.89
C GLY A 55 -22.06 -1.23 13.39
N ARG A 56 -20.82 -1.42 13.85
CA ARG A 56 -19.64 -0.68 13.35
C ARG A 56 -19.61 -0.74 11.83
N PRO A 57 -19.35 0.38 11.12
CA PRO A 57 -19.30 0.38 9.67
C PRO A 57 -18.35 -0.72 9.18
N PRO A 58 -18.81 -1.70 8.38
CA PRO A 58 -17.91 -2.65 7.76
C PRO A 58 -16.92 -1.89 6.88
N ILE A 59 -15.69 -2.37 6.84
CA ILE A 59 -14.69 -1.92 5.87
C ILE A 59 -15.32 -2.07 4.48
N GLY A 60 -15.31 -1.04 3.64
CA GLY A 60 -15.90 -1.11 2.30
C GLY A 60 -15.37 -2.33 1.52
N LEU A 61 -16.26 -3.04 0.82
CA LEU A 61 -15.98 -4.28 0.11
C LEU A 61 -14.67 -4.21 -0.68
N GLU A 62 -14.51 -3.18 -1.50
CA GLU A 62 -13.31 -2.94 -2.31
C GLU A 62 -12.02 -2.84 -1.47
N ARG A 63 -12.08 -2.16 -0.31
CA ARG A 63 -10.92 -2.06 0.60
C ARG A 63 -10.59 -3.40 1.22
N MET A 64 -11.60 -4.16 1.65
CA MET A 64 -11.40 -5.49 2.24
C MET A 64 -10.79 -6.46 1.22
N LEU A 65 -11.31 -6.43 -0.01
CA LEU A 65 -10.84 -7.23 -1.13
C LEU A 65 -9.37 -6.90 -1.49
N ARG A 66 -9.03 -5.62 -1.57
CA ARG A 66 -7.64 -5.16 -1.79
C ARG A 66 -6.69 -5.71 -0.73
N ILE A 67 -7.07 -5.64 0.53
CA ILE A 67 -6.24 -6.14 1.64
C ILE A 67 -6.02 -7.66 1.52
N HIS A 68 -7.08 -8.44 1.26
CA HIS A 68 -6.97 -9.89 1.14
C HIS A 68 -6.12 -10.33 -0.04
N LEU A 69 -6.30 -9.70 -1.20
CA LEU A 69 -5.50 -10.01 -2.39
C LEU A 69 -4.02 -9.69 -2.15
N ILE A 70 -3.71 -8.52 -1.57
CA ILE A 70 -2.34 -8.14 -1.21
C ILE A 70 -1.73 -9.15 -0.23
N GLN A 71 -2.45 -9.53 0.83
CA GLN A 71 -1.98 -10.54 1.78
C GLN A 71 -1.71 -11.89 1.10
N HIS A 72 -2.63 -12.36 0.25
CA HIS A 72 -2.48 -13.63 -0.44
C HIS A 72 -1.28 -13.62 -1.40
N TRP A 73 -1.08 -12.54 -2.14
CA TRP A 73 0.05 -12.40 -3.04
C TRP A 73 1.39 -12.28 -2.32
N PHE A 74 1.46 -11.58 -1.18
CA PHE A 74 2.68 -11.57 -0.38
C PHE A 74 2.99 -12.95 0.20
N ASN A 75 1.99 -13.70 0.67
CA ASN A 75 2.19 -15.08 1.13
C ASN A 75 2.70 -15.99 0.00
N LEU A 76 2.17 -15.84 -1.22
CA LEU A 76 2.63 -16.60 -2.40
C LEU A 76 4.07 -16.24 -2.79
N ALA A 77 4.41 -14.95 -2.76
CA ALA A 77 5.76 -14.48 -3.06
C ALA A 77 6.77 -14.98 -2.00
N ASP A 78 6.37 -15.01 -0.73
CA ASP A 78 7.18 -15.53 0.37
C ASP A 78 7.44 -17.04 0.20
N PHE A 79 6.40 -17.83 -0.06
CA PHE A 79 6.54 -19.26 -0.33
C PHE A 79 7.43 -19.56 -1.56
N ALA A 80 7.27 -18.80 -2.65
CA ALA A 80 8.11 -18.96 -3.83
C ALA A 80 9.59 -18.64 -3.54
N CYS A 81 9.86 -17.64 -2.69
CA CYS A 81 11.21 -17.31 -2.22
C CYS A 81 11.81 -18.46 -1.39
N GLU A 82 11.05 -19.01 -0.44
CA GLU A 82 11.49 -20.13 0.40
C GLU A 82 11.80 -21.39 -0.42
N VAL A 83 10.95 -21.76 -1.38
CA VAL A 83 11.20 -22.91 -2.26
C VAL A 83 12.47 -22.69 -3.10
N SER A 84 12.70 -21.46 -3.58
CA SER A 84 13.91 -21.14 -4.36
C SER A 84 15.19 -21.25 -3.53
N VAL A 85 15.16 -20.87 -2.25
CA VAL A 85 16.33 -20.98 -1.36
C VAL A 85 16.63 -22.43 -1.00
N ALA A 86 15.58 -23.24 -0.78
CA ALA A 86 15.73 -24.67 -0.51
C ALA A 86 16.30 -25.41 -1.74
N ALA A 87 15.82 -25.08 -2.94
CA ALA A 87 16.32 -25.67 -4.19
C ALA A 87 17.78 -25.26 -4.51
N ALA A 88 18.22 -24.07 -4.10
CA ALA A 88 19.59 -23.60 -4.32
C ALA A 88 20.62 -24.19 -3.33
N THR A 89 20.16 -24.86 -2.28
CA THR A 89 21.02 -25.47 -1.23
C THR A 89 21.12 -27.00 -1.37
N SER A 90 20.42 -27.58 -2.36
CA SER A 90 20.45 -29.01 -2.71
C SER A 90 21.38 -29.25 -3.90
#